data_AF-A0A8S9KHW2-F1
#
_entry.id   AF-A0A8S9KHW2-F1
#
_cell.length_a   1.000
_cell.length_b   1.000
_cell.length_c   1.000
_cell.angle_alpha   90.00
_cell.angle_beta   90.00
_cell.angle_gamma   90.00
#
_symmetry.space_group_name_H-M   'P 1'
#
loop_
_entity.id
_entity.type
_entity.pdbx_description
1 polymer ?
#
loop_
_entity_poly.entity_id
_entity_poly.type
_entity_poly.pdbx_seq_one_letter_code
_entity_poly.pdbx_strand_id
1 'polypeptide(L)'
;MVKTHGVRSAIVKIAYLIHALSLGDMKSETWHQFVSLCVQGYLAARRYMEGIISTVEMMVESGLPCFSRGNPIEKLRKRFHPEMSEREAAHFMINVFTDAYNKWTTFGYDLIQYLQQGIEK
;
A
#
# COMPACT_ATOMS: atom_id res chain seq x y z
N MET A 1 0.54 4.63 -21.80
CA MET A 1 1.38 5.19 -20.72
C MET A 1 0.95 4.58 -19.38
N VAL A 2 1.40 3.35 -19.06
CA VAL A 2 1.01 2.61 -17.85
C VAL A 2 2.24 2.35 -16.99
N LYS A 3 2.53 3.25 -16.05
CA LYS A 3 3.54 3.06 -15.00
C LYS A 3 2.97 3.63 -13.70
N THR A 4 2.63 2.75 -12.74
CA THR A 4 2.36 2.99 -11.28
C THR A 4 1.30 2.03 -10.67
N HIS A 5 0.88 0.95 -11.35
CA HIS A 5 -0.23 0.10 -10.86
C HIS A 5 0.10 -0.81 -9.67
N GLY A 6 1.37 -1.08 -9.35
CA GLY A 6 1.73 -2.01 -8.26
C GLY A 6 1.39 -1.49 -6.85
N VAL A 7 1.67 -0.21 -6.57
CA VAL A 7 1.41 0.40 -5.26
C VAL A 7 -0.04 0.86 -5.16
N ARG A 8 -0.62 1.36 -6.28
CA ARG A 8 -2.03 1.74 -6.36
C ARG A 8 -2.97 0.55 -6.13
N SER A 9 -2.63 -0.66 -6.60
CA SER A 9 -3.45 -1.86 -6.39
C SER A 9 -3.44 -2.37 -4.94
N ALA A 10 -2.28 -2.33 -4.25
CA ALA A 10 -2.20 -2.72 -2.85
C ALA A 10 -2.97 -1.76 -1.94
N ILE A 11 -2.87 -0.45 -2.20
CA ILE A 11 -3.62 0.61 -1.51
C ILE A 11 -5.14 0.41 -1.64
N VAL A 12 -5.63 0.06 -2.84
CA VAL A 12 -7.06 -0.21 -3.06
C VAL A 12 -7.52 -1.51 -2.37
N LYS A 13 -6.70 -2.57 -2.38
CA LYS A 13 -7.02 -3.83 -1.67
C LYS A 13 -7.06 -3.64 -0.15
N ILE A 14 -6.15 -2.85 0.39
CA ILE A 14 -6.12 -2.47 1.79
C ILE A 14 -7.39 -1.69 2.12
N ALA A 15 -7.78 -0.69 1.32
CA ALA A 15 -9.00 0.09 1.57
C ALA A 15 -10.29 -0.74 1.48
N TYR A 16 -10.36 -1.71 0.56
CA TYR A 16 -11.45 -2.68 0.51
C TYR A 16 -11.52 -3.53 1.79
N LEU A 17 -10.38 -4.07 2.25
CA LEU A 17 -10.32 -4.83 3.51
C LEU A 17 -10.74 -3.97 4.70
N ILE A 18 -10.40 -2.69 4.72
CA ILE A 18 -10.76 -1.77 5.81
C ILE A 18 -12.27 -1.60 5.93
N HIS A 19 -12.96 -1.43 4.80
CA HIS A 19 -14.41 -1.28 4.77
C HIS A 19 -15.13 -2.63 4.94
N ALA A 20 -14.65 -3.68 4.27
CA ALA A 20 -15.24 -5.02 4.30
C ALA A 20 -15.06 -5.73 5.66
N LEU A 21 -13.97 -5.46 6.37
CA LEU A 21 -13.76 -5.99 7.72
C LEU A 21 -14.50 -5.19 8.80
N SER A 22 -15.30 -4.19 8.43
CA SER A 22 -16.11 -3.41 9.38
C SER A 22 -15.27 -2.86 10.54
N LEU A 23 -14.04 -2.39 10.26
CA LEU A 23 -13.17 -1.72 11.25
C LEU A 23 -13.77 -0.40 11.78
N GLY A 24 -14.99 -0.04 11.36
CA GLY A 24 -15.72 1.15 11.77
C GLY A 24 -15.22 2.41 11.07
N ASP A 25 -15.78 3.55 11.46
CA ASP A 25 -15.28 4.87 11.06
C ASP A 25 -13.79 5.02 11.37
N MET A 26 -13.06 5.88 10.65
CA MET A 26 -11.66 6.21 10.96
C MET A 26 -11.45 6.73 12.40
N LYS A 27 -12.53 7.10 13.10
CA LYS A 27 -12.49 7.52 14.50
C LYS A 27 -12.57 6.34 15.48
N SER A 28 -12.80 5.13 15.00
CA SER A 28 -12.89 3.94 15.85
C SER A 28 -11.53 3.63 16.46
N GLU A 29 -11.54 3.07 17.66
CA GLU A 29 -10.31 2.61 18.31
C GLU A 29 -9.67 1.44 17.54
N THR A 30 -10.51 0.58 16.96
CA THR A 30 -10.09 -0.57 16.14
C THR A 30 -9.31 -0.13 14.90
N TRP A 31 -9.71 0.97 14.26
CA TRP A 31 -8.97 1.57 13.14
C TRP A 31 -7.56 2.02 13.56
N HIS A 32 -7.46 2.74 14.67
CA HIS A 32 -6.16 3.20 15.18
C HIS A 32 -5.25 2.04 15.55
N GLN A 33 -5.78 0.98 16.16
CA GLN A 33 -5.03 -0.23 16.48
C GLN A 33 -4.54 -0.95 15.21
N PHE A 34 -5.39 -1.10 14.20
CA PHE A 34 -5.02 -1.70 12.93
C PHE A 34 -3.88 -0.92 12.24
N VAL A 35 -4.01 0.41 12.15
CA VAL A 35 -2.97 1.27 11.55
C VAL A 35 -1.68 1.17 12.36
N SER A 36 -1.75 1.20 13.69
CA SER A 36 -0.59 1.05 14.57
C SER A 36 0.14 -0.27 14.33
N LEU A 37 -0.58 -1.40 14.25
CA LEU A 37 0.01 -2.71 13.96
C LEU A 37 0.66 -2.75 12.56
N CYS A 38 0.02 -2.16 11.55
CA CYS A 38 0.60 -2.08 10.21
C CYS A 38 1.88 -1.24 10.16
N VAL A 39 1.92 -0.12 10.89
CA VAL A 39 3.11 0.72 11.01
C VAL A 39 4.24 -0.05 11.71
N GLN A 40 3.94 -0.75 12.79
CA GLN A 40 4.92 -1.58 13.50
C GLN A 40 5.47 -2.69 12.61
N GLY A 41 4.60 -3.39 11.86
CA GLY A 41 4.99 -4.41 10.89
C GLY A 41 5.89 -3.85 9.78
N TYR A 42 5.59 -2.65 9.28
CA TYR A 42 6.42 -1.96 8.29
C TYR A 42 7.80 -1.60 8.83
N LEU A 43 7.88 -1.05 10.05
CA LEU A 43 9.15 -0.72 10.69
C LEU A 43 9.99 -1.98 10.96
N ALA A 44 9.36 -3.07 11.41
CA ALA A 44 10.02 -4.35 11.60
C ALA A 44 10.58 -4.89 10.27
N ALA A 45 9.81 -4.84 9.19
CA ALA A 45 10.25 -5.26 7.86
C ALA A 45 11.42 -4.41 7.34
N ARG A 46 11.42 -3.09 7.62
CA ARG A 46 12.52 -2.19 7.26
C ARG A 46 13.84 -2.57 7.93
N ARG A 47 13.82 -3.06 9.18
CA ARG A 47 15.05 -3.51 9.87
C ARG A 47 15.73 -4.68 9.17
N TYR A 48 14.96 -5.52 8.48
CA TYR A 48 15.46 -6.68 7.74
C TYR A 48 15.45 -6.46 6.21
N MET A 49 15.38 -5.21 5.75
CA MET A 49 15.20 -4.90 4.32
C MET A 49 16.32 -5.46 3.44
N GLU A 50 17.58 -5.40 3.89
CA GLU A 50 18.72 -5.87 3.11
C GLU A 50 18.67 -7.39 2.90
N GLY A 51 18.26 -8.15 3.93
CA GLY A 51 18.06 -9.59 3.81
C GLY A 51 16.93 -9.95 2.84
N ILE A 52 15.82 -9.21 2.89
CA ILE A 52 14.70 -9.38 1.95
C ILE A 52 15.15 -9.07 0.52
N ILE A 53 15.86 -7.96 0.32
CA ILE A 53 16.35 -7.54 -0.99
C ILE A 53 17.32 -8.56 -1.56
N SER A 54 18.30 -9.02 -0.77
CA SER A 54 19.29 -10.01 -1.19
C SER A 54 18.64 -11.35 -1.57
N THR A 55 17.62 -11.78 -0.82
CA THR A 55 16.86 -12.99 -1.15
C THR A 55 16.15 -12.85 -2.50
N VAL A 56 15.53 -11.71 -2.75
CA VAL A 56 14.82 -11.43 -4.00
C VAL A 56 15.79 -11.26 -5.17
N GLU A 57 16.99 -10.73 -4.92
CA GLU A 57 18.06 -10.61 -5.91
C GLU A 57 18.53 -11.96 -6.44
N MET A 58 18.70 -12.96 -5.55
CA MET A 58 18.99 -14.34 -5.96
C MET A 58 17.88 -14.96 -6.82
N MET A 59 16.63 -14.50 -6.68
CA MET A 59 15.50 -15.00 -7.46
C MET A 59 15.40 -14.37 -8.86
N VAL A 60 16.19 -13.34 -9.18
CA VAL A 60 16.10 -12.64 -10.47
C VAL A 60 16.38 -13.57 -11.65
N GLU A 61 17.29 -14.53 -11.48
CA GLU A 61 17.67 -15.50 -12.52
C GLU A 61 16.66 -16.65 -12.70
N SER A 62 15.61 -16.72 -11.87
CA SER A 62 14.59 -17.79 -11.93
C SER A 62 13.73 -17.80 -13.20
N GLY A 63 13.84 -16.79 -14.07
CA GLY A 63 13.07 -16.70 -15.31
C GLY A 63 11.59 -16.32 -15.11
N LEU A 64 11.17 -15.97 -13.90
CA LEU A 64 9.78 -15.55 -13.64
C LEU A 64 9.46 -14.21 -14.35
N PRO A 65 8.27 -14.07 -14.96
CA PRO A 65 7.89 -12.89 -15.74
C PRO A 65 7.84 -11.59 -14.93
N CYS A 66 7.81 -11.68 -13.59
CA CYS A 66 7.87 -10.55 -12.68
C CYS A 66 9.26 -9.87 -12.63
N PHE A 67 10.34 -10.61 -12.92
CA PHE A 67 11.70 -10.07 -12.95
C PHE A 67 12.12 -9.60 -14.33
N SER A 68 11.49 -10.11 -15.39
CA SER A 68 11.84 -9.81 -16.79
C SER A 68 11.52 -8.37 -17.24
N ARG A 69 10.79 -7.58 -16.45
CA ARG A 69 10.32 -6.23 -16.83
C ARG A 69 10.85 -5.11 -15.90
N GLY A 70 11.93 -4.46 -16.34
CA GLY A 70 12.51 -3.27 -15.69
C GLY A 70 13.47 -3.61 -14.55
N ASN A 71 13.63 -2.70 -13.58
CA ASN A 71 14.48 -2.90 -12.40
C ASN A 71 13.62 -3.24 -11.14
N PRO A 72 13.27 -4.52 -10.90
CA PRO A 72 12.39 -4.93 -9.80
C PRO A 72 13.03 -4.71 -8.43
N ILE A 73 14.35 -4.92 -8.32
CA ILE A 73 15.10 -4.77 -7.07
C ILE A 73 15.15 -3.31 -6.63
N GLU A 74 15.48 -2.40 -7.54
CA GLU A 74 15.50 -0.96 -7.23
C GLU A 74 14.11 -0.44 -6.84
N LYS A 75 13.06 -0.92 -7.52
CA LYS A 75 11.67 -0.60 -7.16
C LYS A 75 11.29 -1.15 -5.78
N LEU A 76 11.77 -2.33 -5.41
CA LEU A 76 11.53 -2.92 -4.09
C LEU A 76 12.25 -2.11 -3.01
N ARG A 77 13.54 -1.79 -3.21
CA ARG A 77 14.32 -0.94 -2.29
C ARG A 77 13.64 0.41 -2.07
N LYS A 78 13.15 1.05 -3.14
CA LYS A 78 12.40 2.32 -3.06
C LYS A 78 11.12 2.22 -2.21
N ARG A 79 10.47 1.05 -2.11
CA ARG A 79 9.27 0.87 -1.27
C ARG A 79 9.57 0.86 0.22
N PHE A 80 10.81 0.53 0.61
CA PHE A 80 11.21 0.53 2.02
C PHE A 80 11.63 1.93 2.51
N HIS A 81 11.83 2.89 1.60
CA HIS A 81 12.28 4.24 1.91
C HIS A 81 13.50 4.28 2.85
N PRO A 82 14.64 3.65 2.46
CA PRO A 82 15.84 3.60 3.29
C PRO A 82 16.39 4.99 3.68
N GLU A 83 16.08 6.01 2.89
CA GLU A 83 16.47 7.40 3.12
C GLU A 83 15.77 8.06 4.31
N MET A 84 14.63 7.53 4.75
CA MET A 84 13.84 8.09 5.85
C MET A 84 14.26 7.50 7.20
N SER A 85 14.20 8.28 8.28
CA SER A 85 14.30 7.77 9.65
C SER A 85 13.10 6.88 10.03
N GLU A 86 13.21 6.08 11.09
CA GLU A 86 12.08 5.25 11.58
C GLU A 86 10.83 6.12 11.88
N ARG A 87 11.03 7.33 12.41
CA ARG A 87 9.92 8.25 12.70
C ARG A 87 9.25 8.76 11.43
N GLU A 88 10.03 9.21 10.46
CA GLU A 88 9.48 9.69 9.17
C GLU A 88 8.79 8.56 8.40
N ALA A 89 9.35 7.35 8.45
CA ALA A 89 8.79 6.15 7.86
C ALA A 89 7.42 5.78 8.46
N ALA A 90 7.28 5.93 9.79
CA ALA A 90 6.02 5.71 10.47
C ALA A 90 4.95 6.72 10.01
N HIS A 91 5.30 8.01 9.97
CA HIS A 91 4.41 9.06 9.46
C HIS A 91 4.03 8.85 8.00
N PHE A 92 5.00 8.47 7.15
CA PHE A 92 4.75 8.13 5.76
C PHE A 92 3.71 7.00 5.65
N MET A 93 3.87 5.92 6.43
CA MET A 93 2.96 4.79 6.39
C MET A 93 1.55 5.17 6.86
N ILE A 94 1.41 5.96 7.93
CA ILE A 94 0.11 6.50 8.37
C ILE A 94 -0.56 7.31 7.25
N ASN A 95 0.19 8.18 6.57
CA ASN A 95 -0.33 8.98 5.46
C ASN A 95 -0.79 8.10 4.29
N VAL A 96 -0.05 7.02 3.97
CA VAL A 96 -0.46 6.06 2.93
C VAL A 96 -1.80 5.42 3.26
N PHE A 97 -2.04 5.04 4.53
CA PHE A 97 -3.33 4.48 4.95
C PHE A 97 -4.47 5.50 4.89
N THR A 98 -4.23 6.73 5.33
CA THR A 98 -5.21 7.83 5.23
C THR A 98 -5.57 8.14 3.77
N ASP A 99 -4.57 8.21 2.90
CA ASP A 99 -4.76 8.40 1.46
C ASP A 99 -5.55 7.25 0.82
N ALA A 100 -5.26 6.01 1.24
CA ALA A 100 -5.96 4.82 0.76
C ALA A 100 -7.45 4.88 1.09
N TYR A 101 -7.75 5.24 2.34
CA TYR A 101 -9.10 5.38 2.84
C TYR A 101 -9.87 6.44 2.04
N ASN A 102 -9.31 7.64 1.91
CA ASN A 102 -9.95 8.74 1.19
C ASN A 102 -10.24 8.38 -0.27
N LYS A 103 -9.29 7.76 -0.97
CA LYS A 103 -9.48 7.34 -2.38
C LYS A 103 -10.57 6.29 -2.54
N TRP A 104 -10.68 5.35 -1.60
CA TRP A 104 -11.76 4.37 -1.60
C TRP A 104 -13.12 5.01 -1.36
N THR A 105 -13.22 5.93 -0.39
CA THR A 105 -14.49 6.64 -0.16
C THR A 105 -14.92 7.41 -1.40
N THR A 106 -14.02 8.16 -2.06
CA THR A 106 -14.33 8.87 -3.30
C THR A 106 -14.75 7.92 -4.42
N PHE A 107 -14.04 6.80 -4.60
CA PHE A 107 -14.43 5.81 -5.61
C PHE A 107 -15.80 5.17 -5.32
N GLY A 108 -16.10 4.88 -4.06
CA GLY A 108 -17.40 4.37 -3.64
C GLY A 108 -18.53 5.37 -3.87
N TYR A 109 -18.31 6.65 -3.55
CA TYR A 109 -19.25 7.73 -3.85
C TYR A 109 -19.49 7.86 -5.36
N ASP A 110 -18.42 7.89 -6.17
CA ASP A 110 -18.52 7.94 -7.64
C ASP A 110 -19.31 6.75 -8.20
N LEU A 111 -19.07 5.55 -7.68
CA LEU A 111 -19.75 4.33 -8.12
C LEU A 111 -21.25 4.35 -7.78
N ILE A 112 -21.62 4.81 -6.58
CA ILE A 112 -23.02 4.92 -6.15
C ILE A 112 -23.73 6.01 -6.95
N GLN A 113 -23.08 7.15 -7.20
CA GLN A 113 -23.62 8.23 -8.03
C GLN A 113 -23.86 7.78 -9.47
N TYR A 114 -22.92 7.03 -10.06
CA TYR A 114 -23.10 6.44 -11.38
C TYR A 114 -24.32 5.52 -11.42
N LEU A 115 -24.46 4.62 -10.44
CA LEU A 115 -25.57 3.67 -10.37
C LEU A 115 -26.94 4.34 -10.11
N GLN A 116 -26.99 5.43 -9.34
CA GLN A 116 -28.24 6.08 -8.94
C GLN A 116 -28.71 7.19 -9.89
N GLN A 117 -27.77 7.96 -10.46
CA GLN A 117 -28.06 9.17 -11.23
C GLN A 117 -27.68 9.04 -12.71
N GLY A 118 -27.00 7.96 -13.12
CA GLY A 118 -26.63 7.73 -14.52
C GLY A 118 -25.62 8.75 -15.08
N ILE A 119 -24.95 9.51 -14.21
CA ILE A 119 -23.97 10.52 -14.63
C ILE A 119 -22.69 9.80 -15.06
N GLU A 120 -22.51 9.63 -16.37
CA GLU A 120 -21.24 9.27 -16.98
C GLU A 120 -20.23 10.42 -16.79
N LYS A 121 -18.95 10.08 -16.57
CA LYS A 121 -17.85 11.03 -16.40
C LYS A 121 -17.63 11.91 -17.62
#